data_AF-A0A7K3YCL3-F1
#
_entry.id   AF-A0A7K3YCL3-F1
#
_cell.length_a   1.000
_cell.length_b   1.000
_cell.length_c   1.000
_cell.angle_alpha   90.00
_cell.angle_beta   90.00
_cell.angle_gamma   90.00
#
_symmetry.space_group_name_H-M   'P 1'
#
loop_
_entity.id
_entity.type
_entity.pdbx_description
1 polymer ?
#
loop_
_entity_poly.entity_id
_entity_poly.type
_entity_poly.pdbx_seq_one_letter_code
_entity_poly.pdbx_strand_id
1 'polypeptide(L)' 'EEYVHWGKGEAAQAVWTSGRVLAECIEALIGAVYLDGGMAAAAGVLGRLGLMEKA' A
#
# COMPACT_ATOMS: atom_id res chain seq x y z
N GLU A 1 0.13 -11.73 6.62
CA GLU A 1 0.13 -11.33 8.05
C GLU A 1 1.47 -10.76 8.50
N GLU A 2 2.58 -11.20 7.91
CA GLU A 2 3.93 -10.76 8.30
C GLU A 2 4.16 -9.24 8.22
N TYR A 3 3.52 -8.56 7.27
CA TYR A 3 3.74 -7.12 7.02
C TYR A 3 2.57 -6.20 7.37
N VAL A 4 1.36 -6.77 7.52
CA VAL A 4 0.14 -6.01 7.84
C VAL A 4 -0.54 -6.68 9.02
N HIS A 5 -0.73 -5.91 10.09
CA HIS A 5 -1.41 -6.36 11.29
C HIS A 5 -2.92 -6.20 11.12
N TRP A 6 -3.63 -7.31 11.20
CA TRP A 6 -5.09 -7.35 11.06
C TRP A 6 -5.77 -7.36 12.42
N GLY A 7 -6.89 -6.65 12.52
CA GLY A 7 -7.82 -6.78 13.63
C GLY A 7 -8.48 -8.16 13.66
N LYS A 8 -9.02 -8.54 14.81
CA LYS A 8 -9.67 -9.85 15.02
C LYS A 8 -10.76 -10.17 13.98
N GLY A 9 -11.55 -9.17 13.59
CA GLY A 9 -12.62 -9.32 12.60
C GLY A 9 -12.11 -9.47 11.16
N GLU A 10 -11.06 -8.71 10.81
CA GLU A 10 -10.40 -8.76 9.50
C GLU A 10 -9.68 -10.09 9.30
N ALA A 11 -9.03 -10.58 10.36
CA ALA A 11 -8.40 -11.90 10.36
C ALA A 11 -9.43 -13.03 10.20
N ALA A 12 -10.55 -12.95 10.92
CA ALA A 12 -11.63 -13.94 10.80
C ALA A 12 -12.26 -13.97 9.39
N GLN A 13 -12.21 -12.85 8.66
CA GLN A 13 -12.75 -12.73 7.30
C GLN A 13 -11.69 -12.97 6.21
N ALA A 14 -10.44 -13.25 6.58
CA ALA A 14 -9.33 -13.43 5.65
C ALA A 14 -9.23 -12.32 4.59
N VAL A 15 -9.36 -11.06 5.03
CA VAL A 15 -9.54 -9.90 4.13
C VAL A 15 -8.39 -9.70 3.14
N TRP A 16 -7.19 -10.23 3.42
CA TRP A 16 -6.05 -10.25 2.50
C TRP A 16 -6.31 -11.03 1.20
N THR A 17 -7.37 -11.85 1.14
CA THR A 17 -7.81 -12.50 -0.10
C THR A 17 -8.48 -11.52 -1.07
N SER A 18 -8.87 -10.33 -0.59
CA SER A 18 -9.47 -9.27 -1.40
C SER A 18 -8.39 -8.36 -1.97
N GLY A 19 -8.32 -8.24 -3.31
CA GLY A 19 -7.42 -7.31 -3.98
C GLY A 19 -7.66 -5.84 -3.61
N ARG A 20 -8.88 -5.49 -3.20
CA ARG A 20 -9.21 -4.14 -2.71
C ARG A 20 -8.41 -3.77 -1.47
N VAL A 21 -8.28 -4.71 -0.53
CA VAL A 21 -7.62 -4.46 0.76
C VAL A 21 -6.12 -4.25 0.55
N LEU A 22 -5.51 -4.99 -0.38
CA LEU A 22 -4.13 -4.74 -0.79
C LEU A 22 -3.96 -3.34 -1.39
N ALA A 23 -4.90 -2.89 -2.23
CA ALA A 23 -4.84 -1.54 -2.80
C ALA A 23 -4.89 -0.46 -1.71
N GLU A 24 -5.81 -0.59 -0.74
CA GLU A 24 -5.91 0.33 0.41
C GLU A 24 -4.62 0.35 1.24
N CYS A 25 -3.98 -0.81 1.46
CA CYS A 25 -2.67 -0.86 2.13
C CYS A 25 -1.56 -0.14 1.34
N ILE A 26 -1.53 -0.28 0.01
CA ILE A 26 -0.57 0.40 -0.85
C ILE A 26 -0.81 1.91 -0.84
N GLU A 27 -2.06 2.36 -0.90
CA GLU A 27 -2.42 3.79 -0.80
C GLU A 27 -1.93 4.38 0.54
N ALA A 28 -2.16 3.67 1.64
CA ALA A 28 -1.70 4.09 2.96
C ALA A 28 -0.15 4.19 3.04
N LEU A 29 0.56 3.19 2.50
CA LEU A 29 2.03 3.20 2.42
C LEU A 29 2.54 4.40 1.62
N ILE A 30 1.99 4.65 0.44
CA ILE A 30 2.40 5.77 -0.41
C ILE A 30 2.07 7.12 0.23
N GLY A 31 0.91 7.22 0.90
CA GLY A 31 0.55 8.38 1.70
C GLY A 31 1.58 8.69 2.79
N ALA A 32 2.05 7.68 3.53
CA ALA A 32 3.09 7.84 4.53
C ALA A 32 4.42 8.31 3.91
N VAL A 33 4.87 7.69 2.82
CA VAL A 33 6.08 8.12 2.09
C VAL A 33 5.97 9.58 1.62
N TYR A 34 4.79 9.99 1.15
CA TYR A 34 4.54 11.37 0.75
C TYR A 34 4.64 12.34 1.95
N LEU A 35 4.06 11.99 3.09
CA LEU A 35 4.13 12.82 4.29
C LEU A 35 5.57 13.01 4.79
N ASP A 36 6.41 11.97 4.69
CA ASP A 36 7.79 12.00 5.16
C ASP A 36 8.78 12.62 4.15
N GLY A 37 8.58 12.37 2.85
CA GLY A 37 9.57 12.65 1.80
C GLY A 37 9.06 13.47 0.61
N GLY A 38 7.79 13.88 0.63
CA GLY A 38 7.16 14.63 -0.45
C GLY A 38 6.95 13.83 -1.74
N MET A 39 6.54 14.54 -2.79
CA MET A 39 6.09 13.93 -4.04
C MET A 39 7.18 13.13 -4.78
N ALA A 40 8.43 13.60 -4.73
CA ALA A 40 9.54 12.91 -5.40
C ALA A 40 9.82 11.52 -4.79
N ALA A 41 9.75 11.41 -3.46
CA ALA A 41 9.92 10.14 -2.77
C ALA A 41 8.79 9.16 -3.12
N ALA A 42 7.53 9.63 -3.08
CA ALA A 42 6.36 8.83 -3.44
C ALA A 42 6.43 8.32 -4.89
N ALA A 43 6.73 9.19 -5.85
CA ALA A 43 6.92 8.82 -7.26
C ALA A 43 8.05 7.81 -7.44
N GLY A 44 9.17 7.96 -6.71
CA GLY A 44 10.27 7.01 -6.73
C GLY A 44 9.88 5.60 -6.28
N VAL A 45 9.05 5.48 -5.24
CA VAL A 45 8.52 4.18 -4.78
C VAL A 45 7.56 3.59 -5.82
N LEU A 46 6.61 4.37 -6.32
CA LEU A 46 5.66 3.91 -7.36
C LEU A 46 6.37 3.42 -8.63
N GLY A 47 7.43 4.12 -9.05
CA GLY A 47 8.25 3.72 -10.20
C GLY A 47 8.97 2.39 -9.98
N ARG A 48 9.52 2.14 -8.78
CA ARG A 48 10.17 0.87 -8.45
C ARG A 48 9.19 -0.30 -8.35
N LEU A 49 7.96 -0.03 -7.95
CA LEU A 49 6.88 -1.02 -7.93
C LEU A 49 6.26 -1.28 -9.32
N GLY A 50 6.65 -0.50 -10.34
CA GLY A 50 6.07 -0.62 -11.69
C GLY A 50 4.60 -0.18 -11.76
N LEU A 51 4.15 0.65 -10.81
CA LEU A 51 2.77 1.13 -10.69
C LEU A 51 2.54 2.49 -11.37
N MET A 52 3.53 3.00 -12.10
CA MET A 52 3.37 4.18 -12.96
C MET A 52 3.25 3.75 -14.42
N GLU A 53 2.33 4.40 -15.15
CA GLU A 53 2.32 4.29 -16.61
C GLU A 53 3.65 4.79 -17.19
N LYS A 54 4.13 4.13 -18.24
CA LYS A 54 5.20 4.71 -19.05
C LYS A 54 4.59 5.87 -19.82
N ALA A 55 5.14 7.06 -19.60
CA ALA A 55 4.85 8.25 -20.40
C ALA A 55 5.15 8.03 -21.89
#